data_AF-A0A1E5T6Z2-F1
#
_entry.id   AF-A0A1E5T6Z2-F1
#
_cell.length_a   1.000
_cell.length_b   1.000
_cell.length_c   1.000
_cell.angle_alpha   90.00
_cell.angle_beta   90.00
_cell.angle_gamma   90.00
#
_symmetry.space_group_name_H-M   'P 1'
#
loop_
_entity.id
_entity.type
_entity.pdbx_description
1 polymer ?
#
loop_
_entity_poly.entity_id
_entity_poly.type
_entity_poly.pdbx_seq_one_letter_code
_entity_poly.pdbx_strand_id
1 'polypeptide(L)'
;MHVKSFLTVCLISLFLSCNPDKRTVVDQASVTFATDDASELFFKNVRQLYYNTEVMEEAKLNIFRLKKRDLSNDRPIINLAIVNNWRFDEAYLLLEPNDLIGQADTITIKWSNADGNNGEVLYEKGNKNKQAEFADSIYAHIQKGSTFSIKIEDDWVAFLDTEKSREAFRITVFDYYKLVKRI
;
A
#
# COMPACT_ATOMS: atom_id res chain seq x y z
N MET A 1 -7.99 -10.17 45.11
CA MET A 1 -8.28 -9.09 44.12
C MET A 1 -7.36 -9.10 42.88
N HIS A 2 -6.49 -10.09 42.66
CA HIS A 2 -5.53 -10.08 41.55
C HIS A 2 -5.98 -10.77 40.25
N VAL A 3 -6.96 -11.69 40.31
CA VAL A 3 -7.41 -12.47 39.14
C VAL A 3 -8.15 -11.60 38.11
N LYS A 4 -8.93 -10.60 38.56
CA LYS A 4 -9.66 -9.69 37.66
C LYS A 4 -8.73 -8.75 36.90
N SER A 5 -7.61 -8.34 37.50
CA SER A 5 -6.63 -7.44 36.86
C SER A 5 -5.80 -8.17 35.80
N PHE A 6 -5.48 -9.45 36.02
CA PHE A 6 -4.76 -10.27 35.03
C PHE A 6 -5.60 -10.57 33.78
N LEU A 7 -6.90 -10.83 33.97
CA LEU A 7 -7.83 -11.10 32.86
C LEU A 7 -8.02 -9.86 31.95
N THR A 8 -8.05 -8.65 32.53
CA THR A 8 -8.17 -7.40 31.76
C THR A 8 -6.90 -7.10 30.96
N VAL A 9 -5.71 -7.41 31.49
CA VAL A 9 -4.42 -7.21 30.78
C VAL A 9 -4.25 -8.22 29.64
N CYS A 10 -4.69 -9.48 29.81
CA CYS A 10 -4.77 -10.46 28.72
C CYS A 10 -5.74 -10.05 27.62
N LEU A 11 -6.87 -9.43 27.98
CA LEU A 11 -7.87 -9.02 26.99
C LEU A 11 -7.43 -7.79 26.17
N ILE A 12 -6.68 -6.86 26.77
CA ILE A 12 -6.15 -5.67 26.07
C ILE A 12 -4.99 -6.03 25.13
N SER A 13 -4.16 -7.02 25.49
CA SER A 13 -3.04 -7.46 24.64
C SER A 13 -3.49 -8.18 23.36
N LEU A 14 -4.65 -8.84 23.38
CA LEU A 14 -5.23 -9.50 22.19
C LEU A 14 -5.69 -8.51 21.10
N PHE A 15 -6.01 -7.25 21.44
CA PHE A 15 -6.43 -6.25 20.45
C PHE A 15 -5.28 -5.55 19.73
N LEU A 16 -4.05 -5.64 20.23
CA LEU A 16 -2.88 -4.98 19.61
C LEU A 16 -2.20 -5.83 18.51
N SER A 17 -2.55 -7.11 18.39
CA SER A 17 -1.86 -8.06 17.48
C SER A 17 -2.40 -8.08 16.03
N CYS A 18 -3.27 -7.15 15.65
CA CYS A 18 -4.00 -7.22 14.38
C CYS A 18 -3.40 -6.34 13.25
N ASN A 19 -2.15 -5.90 13.37
CA ASN A 19 -1.48 -5.13 12.31
C ASN A 19 -0.29 -5.89 11.75
N PRO A 20 -0.17 -6.00 10.41
CA PRO A 20 1.01 -6.57 9.78
C PRO A 20 2.25 -5.78 10.22
N ASP A 21 3.37 -6.49 10.41
CA ASP A 21 4.64 -5.92 10.87
C ASP A 21 4.96 -4.62 10.14
N LYS A 22 5.28 -3.59 10.92
CA LYS A 22 5.54 -2.24 10.43
C LYS A 22 7.01 -2.06 9.98
N ARG A 23 7.87 -3.05 10.22
CA ARG A 23 9.33 -2.94 10.04
C ARG A 23 9.91 -3.86 8.97
N THR A 24 9.09 -4.55 8.18
CA THR A 24 9.57 -5.48 7.15
C THR A 24 10.27 -4.76 5.99
N VAL A 25 11.59 -4.73 5.99
CA VAL A 25 12.39 -4.14 4.91
C VAL A 25 12.37 -5.08 3.70
N VAL A 26 12.16 -4.53 2.50
CA VAL A 26 12.11 -5.29 1.25
C VAL A 26 13.28 -4.91 0.37
N ASP A 27 13.87 -5.91 -0.29
CA ASP A 27 14.86 -5.66 -1.34
C ASP A 27 14.17 -5.05 -2.57
N GLN A 28 14.56 -3.82 -2.89
CA GLN A 28 14.06 -3.08 -4.04
C GLN A 28 14.73 -3.54 -5.35
N ALA A 29 15.83 -4.30 -5.29
CA ALA A 29 16.58 -4.75 -6.46
C ALA A 29 15.91 -5.92 -7.21
N SER A 30 15.05 -6.70 -6.54
CA SER A 30 14.34 -7.84 -7.15
C SER A 30 12.84 -7.55 -7.30
N VAL A 31 12.47 -6.79 -8.33
CA VAL A 31 11.06 -6.64 -8.70
C VAL A 31 10.59 -7.94 -9.35
N THR A 32 9.67 -8.63 -8.70
CA THR A 32 8.95 -9.80 -9.22
C THR A 32 7.45 -9.56 -9.10
N PHE A 33 6.70 -10.13 -10.03
CA PHE A 33 5.24 -10.11 -10.03
C PHE A 33 4.65 -11.50 -9.79
N ALA A 34 5.48 -12.53 -9.72
CA ALA A 34 5.04 -13.92 -9.70
C ALA A 34 4.36 -14.28 -8.37
N THR A 35 3.19 -14.91 -8.46
CA THR A 35 2.50 -15.55 -7.34
C THR A 35 2.84 -17.05 -7.30
N ASP A 36 2.36 -17.76 -6.28
CA ASP A 36 2.19 -19.22 -6.35
C ASP A 36 0.95 -19.64 -5.57
N ASP A 37 0.61 -20.92 -5.68
CA ASP A 37 -0.55 -21.50 -5.01
C ASP A 37 -0.58 -21.18 -3.51
N ALA A 38 0.58 -21.19 -2.84
CA ALA A 38 0.66 -20.95 -1.41
C ALA A 38 0.40 -19.47 -1.07
N SER A 39 1.04 -18.53 -1.77
CA SER A 39 0.85 -17.09 -1.54
C SER A 39 -0.56 -16.64 -1.90
N GLU A 40 -1.13 -17.19 -2.98
CA GLU A 40 -2.50 -16.93 -3.37
C GLU A 40 -3.52 -17.48 -2.38
N LEU A 41 -3.34 -18.73 -1.94
CA LEU A 41 -4.24 -19.36 -0.97
C LEU A 41 -4.21 -18.60 0.35
N PHE A 42 -3.02 -18.16 0.79
CA PHE A 42 -2.89 -17.29 1.95
C PHE A 42 -3.64 -15.97 1.75
N PHE A 43 -3.45 -15.29 0.62
CA PHE A 43 -4.14 -14.03 0.35
C PHE A 43 -5.66 -14.21 0.34
N LYS A 44 -6.17 -15.22 -0.39
CA LYS A 44 -7.60 -15.54 -0.49
C LYS A 44 -8.21 -15.82 0.89
N ASN A 45 -7.55 -16.63 1.73
CA ASN A 45 -8.12 -17.06 3.01
C ASN A 45 -7.93 -16.04 4.15
N VAL A 46 -6.85 -15.25 4.12
CA VAL A 46 -6.46 -14.39 5.25
C VAL A 46 -6.63 -12.92 4.94
N ARG A 47 -6.25 -12.47 3.74
CA ARG A 47 -6.15 -11.04 3.41
C ARG A 47 -7.36 -10.52 2.65
N GLN A 48 -7.91 -11.30 1.71
CA GLN A 48 -8.98 -10.86 0.80
C GLN A 48 -10.22 -10.33 1.54
N LEU A 49 -10.54 -10.85 2.73
CA LEU A 49 -11.68 -10.38 3.53
C LEU A 49 -11.61 -8.88 3.89
N TYR A 50 -10.41 -8.29 3.93
CA TYR A 50 -10.18 -6.87 4.18
C TYR A 50 -10.30 -5.99 2.91
N TYR A 51 -10.55 -6.59 1.75
CA TYR A 51 -10.61 -5.91 0.45
C TYR A 51 -12.01 -5.99 -0.16
N ASN A 52 -12.38 -4.95 -0.89
CA ASN A 52 -13.44 -5.04 -1.89
C ASN A 52 -12.85 -5.72 -3.13
N THR A 53 -13.56 -6.70 -3.67
CA THR A 53 -13.13 -7.44 -4.86
C THR A 53 -13.99 -7.00 -6.04
N GLU A 54 -13.35 -6.60 -7.13
CA GLU A 54 -13.95 -6.45 -8.44
C GLU A 54 -13.40 -7.56 -9.34
N VAL A 55 -14.29 -8.31 -9.98
CA VAL A 55 -13.93 -9.44 -10.84
C VAL A 55 -14.13 -9.03 -12.30
N MET A 56 -13.07 -9.07 -13.08
CA MET A 56 -13.09 -8.86 -14.52
C MET A 56 -12.92 -10.20 -15.23
N GLU A 57 -14.01 -10.95 -15.36
CA GLU A 57 -13.99 -12.33 -15.89
C GLU A 57 -13.40 -12.44 -17.29
N GLU A 58 -13.68 -11.47 -18.15
CA GLU A 58 -13.18 -11.43 -19.53
C GLU A 58 -11.67 -11.23 -19.58
N ALA A 59 -11.14 -10.40 -18.68
CA ALA A 59 -9.71 -10.11 -18.56
C ALA A 59 -8.96 -11.12 -17.69
N LYS A 60 -9.67 -12.02 -16.99
CA LYS A 60 -9.10 -12.93 -15.99
C LYS A 60 -8.33 -12.17 -14.91
N LEU A 61 -8.91 -11.07 -14.43
CA LEU A 61 -8.35 -10.24 -13.37
C LEU A 61 -9.29 -10.19 -12.16
N ASN A 62 -8.69 -10.18 -10.98
CA ASN A 62 -9.35 -9.77 -9.74
C ASN A 62 -8.66 -8.50 -9.23
N ILE A 63 -9.43 -7.45 -8.98
CA ILE A 63 -8.93 -6.18 -8.44
C ILE A 63 -9.36 -6.07 -6.98
N PHE A 64 -8.37 -5.96 -6.10
CA PHE A 64 -8.57 -5.85 -4.67
C PHE A 64 -8.26 -4.45 -4.18
N ARG A 65 -9.26 -3.76 -3.62
CA ARG A 65 -9.11 -2.43 -3.02
C ARG A 65 -9.36 -2.49 -1.53
N LEU A 66 -8.41 -2.04 -0.71
CA LEU A 66 -8.51 -2.14 0.75
C LEU A 66 -9.78 -1.41 1.25
N LYS A 67 -10.59 -2.08 2.07
CA LYS A 67 -11.86 -1.51 2.60
C LYS A 67 -11.65 -0.27 3.46
N LYS A 68 -10.55 -0.25 4.23
CA LYS A 68 -10.21 0.84 5.16
C LYS A 68 -9.51 2.02 4.49
N ARG A 69 -9.32 2.00 3.17
CA ARG A 69 -8.63 3.06 2.44
C ARG A 69 -9.31 4.42 2.61
N ASP A 70 -8.54 5.48 2.41
CA ASP A 70 -9.07 6.82 2.45
C ASP A 70 -9.75 7.16 1.11
N LEU A 71 -11.00 7.64 1.18
CA LEU A 71 -11.87 7.95 0.02
C LEU A 71 -12.24 9.43 0.00
N SER A 72 -11.53 10.24 0.78
CA SER A 72 -11.68 11.68 0.81
C SER A 72 -11.39 12.29 -0.57
N ASN A 73 -12.18 13.30 -0.95
CA ASN A 73 -12.01 14.08 -2.17
C ASN A 73 -11.61 15.53 -1.89
N ASP A 74 -11.31 15.85 -0.63
CA ASP A 74 -10.91 17.18 -0.13
C ASP A 74 -9.38 17.32 0.04
N ARG A 75 -8.64 16.24 -0.20
CA ARG A 75 -7.17 16.19 -0.17
C ARG A 75 -6.64 15.20 -1.21
N PRO A 76 -5.41 15.37 -1.73
CA PRO A 76 -4.86 14.44 -2.69
C PRO A 76 -4.60 13.07 -2.08
N ILE A 77 -5.11 12.02 -2.75
CA ILE A 77 -4.98 10.64 -2.33
C ILE A 77 -4.58 9.80 -3.53
N ILE A 78 -3.56 8.96 -3.35
CA ILE A 78 -3.22 7.88 -4.27
C ILE A 78 -3.50 6.58 -3.54
N ASN A 79 -4.64 5.97 -3.85
CA ASN A 79 -4.93 4.64 -3.37
C ASN A 79 -4.19 3.59 -4.19
N LEU A 80 -4.06 2.40 -3.63
CA LEU A 80 -3.51 1.25 -4.30
C LEU A 80 -4.59 0.18 -4.45
N ALA A 81 -4.61 -0.45 -5.62
CA ALA A 81 -5.29 -1.71 -5.84
C ALA A 81 -4.27 -2.82 -6.12
N ILE A 82 -4.55 -4.02 -5.62
CA ILE A 82 -3.81 -5.23 -6.00
C ILE A 82 -4.57 -5.89 -7.15
N VAL A 83 -3.96 -5.97 -8.32
CA VAL A 83 -4.52 -6.63 -9.49
C VAL A 83 -3.91 -8.02 -9.57
N ASN A 84 -4.72 -9.06 -9.32
CA ASN A 84 -4.31 -10.45 -9.49
C ASN A 84 -4.73 -10.96 -10.88
N ASN A 85 -3.73 -11.36 -11.66
CA ASN A 85 -3.87 -11.95 -12.97
C ASN A 85 -3.62 -13.46 -12.89
N TRP A 86 -4.67 -14.18 -12.49
CA TRP A 86 -4.65 -15.63 -12.25
C TRP A 86 -4.43 -16.47 -13.52
N ARG A 87 -4.42 -15.84 -14.71
CA ARG A 87 -4.03 -16.51 -15.95
C ARG A 87 -2.52 -16.67 -16.08
N PHE A 88 -1.75 -15.76 -15.49
CA PHE A 88 -0.29 -15.68 -15.65
C PHE A 88 0.46 -15.88 -14.33
N ASP A 89 -0.23 -16.25 -13.26
CA ASP A 89 0.32 -16.36 -11.91
C ASP A 89 1.10 -15.09 -11.54
N GLU A 90 0.49 -13.93 -11.82
CA GLU A 90 1.07 -12.63 -11.56
C GLU A 90 0.13 -11.72 -10.77
N ALA A 91 0.68 -10.89 -9.90
CA ALA A 91 -0.02 -9.78 -9.28
C ALA A 91 0.74 -8.47 -9.45
N TYR A 92 0.00 -7.37 -9.53
CA TYR A 92 0.53 -6.02 -9.73
C TYR A 92 -0.10 -5.01 -8.77
N LEU A 93 0.60 -3.91 -8.53
CA LEU A 93 0.01 -2.72 -7.95
C LEU A 93 -0.53 -1.80 -9.05
N LEU A 94 -1.68 -1.21 -8.79
CA LEU A 94 -2.28 -0.17 -9.61
C LEU A 94 -2.48 1.08 -8.74
N LEU A 95 -1.86 2.19 -9.12
CA LEU A 95 -2.10 3.50 -8.53
C LEU A 95 -3.45 4.04 -9.00
N GLU A 96 -4.28 4.44 -8.03
CA GLU A 96 -5.59 5.05 -8.24
C GLU A 96 -5.60 6.44 -7.58
N PRO A 97 -5.04 7.47 -8.24
CA PRO A 97 -5.16 8.85 -7.80
C PRO A 97 -6.62 9.30 -7.80
N ASN A 98 -7.00 10.13 -6.83
CA ASN A 98 -8.32 10.77 -6.82
C ASN A 98 -8.38 11.99 -7.73
N ASP A 99 -9.58 12.54 -7.91
CA ASP A 99 -9.86 13.62 -8.87
C ASP A 99 -9.03 14.89 -8.65
N LEU A 100 -8.58 15.17 -7.42
CA LEU A 100 -7.73 16.32 -7.10
C LEU A 100 -6.32 16.22 -7.72
N ILE A 101 -5.81 15.01 -7.89
CA ILE A 101 -4.55 14.76 -8.60
C ILE A 101 -4.81 14.67 -10.10
N GLY A 102 -6.02 14.23 -10.48
CA GLY A 102 -6.45 14.06 -11.86
C GLY A 102 -5.76 12.88 -12.56
N GLN A 103 -5.97 12.78 -13.87
CA GLN A 103 -5.28 11.81 -14.72
C GLN A 103 -3.92 12.38 -15.16
N ALA A 104 -3.01 12.55 -14.21
CA ALA A 104 -1.67 13.04 -14.50
C ALA A 104 -0.81 11.93 -15.12
N ASP A 105 -0.19 12.21 -16.26
CA ASP A 105 0.83 11.32 -16.85
C ASP A 105 2.13 11.32 -16.01
N THR A 106 2.29 12.31 -15.11
CA THR A 106 3.42 12.41 -14.19
C THR A 106 2.96 12.81 -12.80
N ILE A 107 3.48 12.16 -11.76
CA ILE A 107 3.25 12.52 -10.35
C ILE A 107 4.60 12.74 -9.70
N THR A 108 4.78 13.88 -9.01
CA THR A 108 6.01 14.16 -8.26
C THR A 108 5.68 14.26 -6.78
N ILE A 109 6.39 13.46 -5.96
CA ILE A 109 6.27 13.45 -4.51
C ILE A 109 7.58 13.89 -3.89
N LYS A 110 7.55 14.92 -3.05
CA LYS A 110 8.67 15.25 -2.14
C LYS A 110 8.57 14.44 -0.88
N TRP A 111 9.71 14.00 -0.36
CA TRP A 111 9.83 13.41 0.96
C TRP A 111 10.91 14.10 1.78
N SER A 112 10.73 14.09 3.10
CA SER A 112 11.74 14.54 4.07
C SER A 112 11.74 13.62 5.28
N ASN A 113 12.91 13.27 5.80
CA ASN A 113 13.05 12.43 6.99
C ASN A 113 13.62 13.22 8.19
N ALA A 114 13.62 12.58 9.37
CA ALA A 114 14.12 13.20 10.60
C ALA A 114 15.64 13.45 10.61
N ASP A 115 16.38 12.74 9.77
CA ASP A 115 17.83 12.89 9.62
C ASP A 115 18.22 14.13 8.78
N GLY A 116 17.22 14.90 8.30
CA GLY A 116 17.42 16.07 7.44
C GLY A 116 17.57 15.73 5.95
N ASN A 117 17.49 14.46 5.58
CA ASN A 117 17.51 14.05 4.18
C ASN A 117 16.17 14.33 3.53
N ASN A 118 16.23 14.76 2.28
CA ASN A 118 15.06 15.01 1.45
C ASN A 118 15.33 14.60 0.01
N GLY A 119 14.26 14.46 -0.77
CA GLY A 119 14.36 14.12 -2.18
C GLY A 119 12.99 14.06 -2.83
N GLU A 120 12.98 13.58 -4.06
CA GLU A 120 11.77 13.45 -4.87
C GLU A 120 11.60 12.01 -5.37
N VAL A 121 10.36 11.58 -5.44
CA VAL A 121 9.92 10.37 -6.14
C VAL A 121 9.09 10.82 -7.33
N LEU A 122 9.57 10.53 -8.52
CA LEU A 122 8.86 10.77 -9.77
C LEU A 122 8.17 9.47 -10.20
N TYR A 123 6.88 9.56 -10.48
CA TYR A 123 6.16 8.56 -11.24
C TYR A 123 5.84 9.11 -12.62
N GLU A 124 6.15 8.32 -13.64
CA GLU A 124 5.69 8.51 -15.00
C GLU A 124 4.73 7.38 -15.32
N LYS A 125 3.59 7.74 -15.89
CA LYS A 125 2.56 6.78 -16.29
C LYS A 125 3.18 5.71 -17.16
N GLY A 126 3.05 4.47 -16.69
CA GLY A 126 3.74 3.36 -17.30
C GLY A 126 3.14 2.02 -16.96
N ASN A 127 3.93 0.99 -17.24
CA ASN A 127 3.56 -0.40 -17.00
C ASN A 127 3.62 -0.77 -15.49
N LYS A 128 3.33 -2.03 -15.19
CA LYS A 128 3.40 -2.63 -13.85
C LYS A 128 4.72 -2.37 -13.10
N ASN A 129 5.86 -2.23 -13.80
CA ASN A 129 7.14 -1.92 -13.16
C ASN A 129 7.13 -0.50 -12.60
N LYS A 130 6.68 0.50 -13.37
CA LYS A 130 6.63 1.90 -12.89
C LYS A 130 5.70 2.09 -11.71
N GLN A 131 4.58 1.37 -11.70
CA GLN A 131 3.64 1.34 -10.58
C GLN A 131 4.30 0.75 -9.32
N ALA A 132 5.02 -0.37 -9.46
CA ALA A 132 5.72 -1.02 -8.35
C ALA A 132 6.92 -0.19 -7.85
N GLU A 133 7.75 0.35 -8.74
CA GLU A 133 8.90 1.22 -8.41
C GLU A 133 8.47 2.43 -7.57
N PHE A 134 7.37 3.09 -7.97
CA PHE A 134 6.81 4.20 -7.20
C PHE A 134 6.34 3.74 -5.81
N ALA A 135 5.55 2.67 -5.74
CA ALA A 135 5.04 2.15 -4.48
C ALA A 135 6.17 1.70 -3.54
N ASP A 136 7.21 1.06 -4.06
CA ASP A 136 8.40 0.63 -3.33
C ASP A 136 9.15 1.81 -2.70
N SER A 137 9.33 2.88 -3.47
CA SER A 137 9.99 4.09 -3.00
C SER A 137 9.20 4.76 -1.87
N ILE A 138 7.90 4.99 -2.09
CA ILE A 138 7.03 5.58 -1.08
C ILE A 138 6.98 4.70 0.19
N TYR A 139 6.86 3.38 0.03
CA TYR A 139 6.83 2.44 1.15
C TYR A 139 8.11 2.50 1.99
N ALA A 140 9.29 2.49 1.36
CA ALA A 140 10.55 2.61 2.08
C ALA A 140 10.67 3.94 2.84
N HIS A 141 10.17 5.04 2.27
CA HIS A 141 10.13 6.33 2.95
C HIS A 141 9.11 6.38 4.10
N ILE A 142 7.97 5.68 3.99
CA ILE A 142 7.02 5.48 5.09
C ILE A 142 7.71 4.75 6.25
N GLN A 143 8.49 3.70 5.96
CA GLN A 143 9.23 2.95 6.98
C GLN A 143 10.28 3.79 7.71
N LYS A 144 10.89 4.74 7.00
CA LYS A 144 11.83 5.73 7.58
C LYS A 144 11.14 6.87 8.35
N GLY A 145 9.81 6.85 8.47
CA GLY A 145 9.06 7.91 9.14
C GLY A 145 9.04 9.24 8.39
N SER A 146 9.22 9.21 7.06
CA SER A 146 9.29 10.43 6.24
C SER A 146 7.92 11.12 6.15
N THR A 147 7.92 12.44 6.04
CA THR A 147 6.75 13.24 5.63
C THR A 147 6.73 13.37 4.11
N PHE A 148 5.55 13.61 3.53
CA PHE A 148 5.40 13.72 2.08
C PHE A 148 4.58 14.95 1.67
N SER A 149 4.89 15.46 0.49
CA SER A 149 4.08 16.44 -0.22
C SER A 149 4.00 16.07 -1.69
N ILE A 150 2.85 16.29 -2.32
CA ILE A 150 2.60 16.03 -3.73
C ILE A 150 2.54 17.34 -4.50
N LYS A 151 3.11 17.36 -5.70
CA LYS A 151 2.99 18.48 -6.62
C LYS A 151 1.62 18.43 -7.31
N ILE A 152 0.82 19.48 -7.14
CA ILE A 152 -0.44 19.69 -7.86
C ILE A 152 -0.37 21.07 -8.48
N GLU A 153 -0.48 21.14 -9.80
CA GLU A 153 -0.19 22.36 -10.56
C GLU A 153 1.23 22.87 -10.20
N ASP A 154 1.34 24.03 -9.55
CA ASP A 154 2.62 24.60 -9.10
C ASP A 154 2.83 24.55 -7.58
N ASP A 155 1.86 24.00 -6.83
CA ASP A 155 1.87 23.97 -5.37
C ASP A 155 2.28 22.60 -4.81
N TRP A 156 2.88 22.64 -3.61
CA TRP A 156 3.18 21.44 -2.81
C TRP A 156 2.13 21.28 -1.73
N VAL A 157 1.32 20.24 -1.86
CA VAL A 157 0.21 19.92 -0.95
C VAL A 157 0.59 18.74 -0.08
N ALA A 158 0.13 18.70 1.17
CA ALA A 158 0.35 17.57 2.07
C ALA A 158 -0.15 16.26 1.44
N PHE A 159 0.65 15.19 1.56
CA PHE A 159 0.36 13.87 1.00
C PHE A 159 0.69 12.78 2.02
N LEU A 160 -0.14 11.74 2.11
CA LEU A 160 -0.02 10.66 3.11
C LEU A 160 0.20 11.21 4.55
N ASP A 161 -0.42 12.35 4.85
CA ASP A 161 -0.28 13.10 6.10
C ASP A 161 -1.20 12.55 7.19
N THR A 162 -2.32 11.93 6.80
CA THR A 162 -3.22 11.25 7.73
C THR A 162 -2.77 9.81 8.03
N GLU A 163 -2.98 9.36 9.26
CA GLU A 163 -2.71 7.96 9.65
C GLU A 163 -3.48 6.98 8.76
N LYS A 164 -4.74 7.30 8.42
CA LYS A 164 -5.61 6.45 7.60
C LYS A 164 -5.03 6.23 6.19
N SER A 165 -4.64 7.31 5.49
CA SER A 165 -4.11 7.21 4.12
C SER A 165 -2.75 6.49 4.11
N ARG A 166 -1.87 6.84 5.05
CA ARG A 166 -0.55 6.22 5.21
C ARG A 166 -0.63 4.74 5.53
N GLU A 167 -1.48 4.34 6.46
CA GLU A 167 -1.63 2.95 6.85
C GLU A 167 -2.31 2.13 5.76
N ALA A 168 -3.29 2.70 5.03
CA ALA A 168 -3.90 2.03 3.89
C ALA A 168 -2.89 1.75 2.78
N PHE A 169 -2.03 2.72 2.46
CA PHE A 169 -0.94 2.54 1.50
C PHE A 169 0.02 1.44 1.98
N ARG A 170 0.51 1.53 3.22
CA ARG A 170 1.44 0.57 3.81
C ARG A 170 0.91 -0.86 3.83
N ILE A 171 -0.34 -1.06 4.27
CA ILE A 171 -0.97 -2.39 4.34
C ILE A 171 -1.08 -2.97 2.93
N THR A 172 -1.51 -2.17 1.95
CA THR A 172 -1.72 -2.67 0.59
C THR A 172 -0.40 -3.09 -0.05
N VAL A 173 0.68 -2.29 0.10
CA VAL A 173 2.02 -2.66 -0.38
C VAL A 173 2.54 -3.91 0.33
N PHE A 174 2.38 -3.99 1.65
CA PHE A 174 2.83 -5.16 2.42
C PHE A 174 2.11 -6.45 2.01
N ASP A 175 0.79 -6.40 1.86
CA ASP A 175 -0.01 -7.55 1.43
C ASP A 175 0.35 -7.97 -0.01
N TYR A 176 0.61 -6.99 -0.87
CA TYR A 176 1.13 -7.23 -2.21
C TYR A 176 2.48 -7.95 -2.16
N TYR A 177 3.44 -7.49 -1.36
CA TYR A 177 4.75 -8.13 -1.25
C TYR A 177 4.66 -9.59 -0.78
N LYS A 178 3.76 -9.92 0.14
CA LYS A 178 3.49 -11.31 0.52
C LYS A 178 2.94 -12.12 -0.63
N LEU A 179 2.00 -11.54 -1.39
CA LEU A 179 1.40 -12.21 -2.53
C LEU A 179 2.43 -12.52 -3.63
N VAL A 180 3.35 -11.59 -3.90
CA VAL A 180 4.42 -11.77 -4.90
C VAL A 180 5.74 -12.29 -4.34
N LYS A 181 5.75 -12.78 -3.10
CA LYS A 181 6.90 -13.46 -2.45
C LYS A 181 8.17 -12.61 -2.38
N ARG A 182 7.99 -11.30 -2.16
CA ARG A 182 9.09 -10.37 -1.88
C ARG A 182 9.44 -10.29 -0.39
N ILE A 183 8.61 -10.90 0.47
CA ILE A 183 8.77 -11.03 1.93
C ILE A 183 8.15 -12.33 2.45
#